data_AF-D5PID5-F1
#
_entry.id   AF-D5PID5-F1
#
_cell.length_a   1.000
_cell.length_b   1.000
_cell.length_c   1.000
_cell.angle_alpha   90.00
_cell.angle_beta   90.00
_cell.angle_gamma   90.00
#
_symmetry.space_group_name_H-M   'P 1'
#
loop_
_entity.id
_entity.type
_entity.pdbx_description
1 polymer ?
#
loop_
_entity_poly.entity_id
_entity_poly.type
_entity_poly.pdbx_seq_one_letter_code
_entity_poly.pdbx_strand_id
1 'polypeptide(L)' 'MSIHAGMRVQVTTASGEQVPMISVSDVVPGRDMPVVWVSSVDEYRVSRDAAYRTPWPSQYVRPDEAAS' A
#
# COMPACT_ATOMS: atom_id res chain seq x y z
N MET A 1 3.13 5.40 13.13
CA MET A 1 3.43 6.03 11.83
C MET A 1 2.17 5.98 10.98
N SER A 2 1.85 7.08 10.29
CA SER A 2 0.66 7.17 9.44
C SER A 2 1.02 6.82 7.99
N ILE A 3 0.16 6.06 7.31
CA ILE A 3 0.30 5.74 5.87
C ILE A 3 -0.54 6.75 5.09
N HIS A 4 0.05 7.31 4.03
CA HIS A 4 -0.58 8.29 3.17
C HIS A 4 -0.55 7.89 1.70
N ALA A 5 -1.48 8.43 0.91
CA ALA A 5 -1.48 8.26 -0.54
C ALA A 5 -0.16 8.77 -1.16
N GLY A 6 0.37 8.05 -2.14
CA GLY A 6 1.65 8.30 -2.80
C GLY A 6 2.88 7.78 -2.04
N MET A 7 2.72 7.26 -0.81
CA MET A 7 3.83 6.76 0.00
C MET A 7 4.32 5.39 -0.48
N ARG A 8 5.63 5.19 -0.47
CA ARG A 8 6.21 3.84 -0.61
C ARG A 8 5.96 3.02 0.64
N VAL A 9 5.47 1.81 0.45
CA VAL A 9 5.14 0.89 1.53
C VAL A 9 5.65 -0.51 1.22
N GLN A 10 5.91 -1.28 2.26
CA GLN A 10 6.09 -2.73 2.19
C GLN A 10 4.79 -3.40 2.59
N VAL A 11 4.29 -4.31 1.75
CA VAL A 11 3.15 -5.16 2.09
C VAL A 11 3.64 -6.56 2.44
N THR A 12 3.15 -7.13 3.54
CA THR A 12 3.39 -8.53 3.89
C THR A 12 2.35 -9.41 3.21
N THR A 13 2.80 -10.37 2.40
CA THR A 13 1.94 -11.33 1.70
C THR A 13 1.48 -12.46 2.63
N ALA A 14 0.53 -13.28 2.14
CA ALA A 14 0.09 -14.47 2.85
C ALA A 14 1.23 -15.48 3.10
N SER A 15 2.27 -15.50 2.26
CA SER A 15 3.47 -16.32 2.46
C SER A 15 4.49 -15.70 3.42
N GLY A 16 4.25 -14.49 3.93
CA GLY A 16 5.17 -13.75 4.81
C GLY A 16 6.25 -12.97 4.07
N GLU A 17 6.23 -12.95 2.74
CA GLU A 17 7.15 -12.14 1.93
C GLU A 17 6.81 -10.65 2.06
N GLN A 18 7.82 -9.78 2.01
CA GLN A 18 7.63 -8.34 1.92
C GLN A 18 7.77 -7.88 0.48
N VAL A 19 6.74 -7.22 -0.04
CA VAL A 19 6.71 -6.73 -1.42
C VAL A 19 6.60 -5.20 -1.42
N PRO A 20 7.49 -4.49 -2.15
CA PRO A 20 7.43 -3.04 -2.25
C PRO A 20 6.25 -2.61 -3.14
N MET A 21 5.44 -1.69 -2.64
CA MET A 21 4.25 -1.15 -3.30
C MET A 21 4.16 0.37 -3.09
N ILE A 22 3.20 1.00 -3.75
CA ILE A 22 2.77 2.37 -3.49
C ILE A 22 1.41 2.35 -2.83
N SER A 23 1.26 3.06 -1.72
CA SER A 23 -0.05 3.35 -1.14
C SER A 23 -0.78 4.35 -2.03
N VAL A 24 -2.00 4.04 -2.45
CA VAL A 24 -2.86 4.94 -3.25
C VAL A 24 -3.97 5.58 -2.42
N SER A 25 -4.00 5.31 -1.12
CA SER A 25 -4.94 5.91 -0.16
C SER A 25 -4.26 6.13 1.20
N ASP A 26 -4.93 6.87 2.08
CA ASP A 26 -4.69 6.72 3.53
C ASP A 26 -5.26 5.38 4.02
N VAL A 27 -5.18 5.12 5.33
CA VAL A 27 -5.91 3.99 5.94
C VAL A 27 -7.41 4.26 5.88
N VAL A 28 -8.14 3.38 5.20
CA VAL A 28 -9.59 3.45 5.05
C VAL A 28 -10.25 2.52 6.07
N PRO A 29 -11.24 2.97 6.86
CA PRO A 29 -12.02 2.09 7.70
C PRO A 29 -12.84 1.15 6.80
N GLY A 30 -12.45 -0.12 6.71
CA GLY A 30 -13.25 -1.15 6.06
C GLY A 30 -14.33 -1.68 6.99
N ARG A 31 -15.30 -2.41 6.44
CA ARG A 31 -16.43 -2.99 7.19
C ARG A 31 -15.97 -3.89 8.33
N ASP A 32 -15.06 -4.82 8.02
CA ASP A 32 -14.61 -5.85 8.97
C ASP A 32 -13.21 -5.52 9.53
N MET A 33 -12.39 -4.81 8.75
CA MET A 33 -11.05 -4.36 9.16
C MET A 33 -10.59 -3.16 8.33
N PRO A 34 -9.70 -2.30 8.86
CA PRO A 34 -9.09 -1.23 8.11
C PRO A 34 -8.20 -1.75 6.98
N VAL A 35 -8.22 -1.07 5.84
CA VAL A 35 -7.43 -1.41 4.65
C VAL A 35 -6.65 -0.20 4.13
N VAL A 36 -5.58 -0.48 3.38
CA VAL A 36 -4.87 0.48 2.55
C VAL A 36 -4.99 -0.01 1.12
N TRP A 37 -5.36 0.87 0.20
CA TRP A 37 -5.32 0.54 -1.22
C TRP A 37 -3.89 0.70 -1.70
N VAL A 38 -3.35 -0.32 -2.36
CA VAL A 38 -1.99 -0.32 -2.88
C VAL A 38 -1.95 -0.61 -4.38
N SER A 39 -0.88 -0.18 -5.02
CA SER A 39 -0.56 -0.50 -6.41
C SER A 39 0.91 -0.88 -6.54
N SER A 40 1.25 -1.61 -7.60
CA SER A 40 2.65 -1.89 -7.91
C SER A 40 3.40 -0.59 -8.25
N VAL A 41 4.70 -0.58 -7.99
CA VAL A 41 5.53 0.61 -8.25
C VAL A 41 5.53 0.97 -9.74
N ASP A 42 5.60 -0.02 -10.63
CA ASP A 42 5.68 0.21 -12.06
C ASP A 42 4.35 0.73 -12.63
N GLU A 43 3.22 0.17 -12.19
CA GLU A 43 1.92 0.61 -12.63
C GLU A 43 1.58 2.02 -12.13
N TYR A 44 1.89 2.31 -10.86
CA TYR A 44 1.68 3.65 -10.31
C TYR A 44 2.48 4.71 -11.05
N ARG A 45 3.69 4.38 -11.54
CA ARG A 45 4.50 5.30 -12.35
C ARG A 45 3.87 5.64 -13.69
N VAL A 46 3.20 4.69 -14.33
CA VAL A 46 2.56 4.88 -15.65
C VAL A 46 1.22 5.59 -15.51
N SER A 47 0.38 5.12 -14.60
CA SER A 47 -1.05 5.45 -14.58
C SER A 47 -1.47 6.36 -13.43
N ARG A 48 -0.63 6.52 -12.39
CA ARG A 48 -0.91 7.27 -11.16
C ARG A 48 -2.31 7.02 -10.62
N ASP A 49 -3.23 7.97 -10.80
CA ASP A 49 -4.59 7.92 -10.27
C ASP A 49 -5.44 6.81 -10.89
N ALA A 50 -5.09 6.36 -12.10
CA ALA A 50 -5.73 5.25 -12.81
C ALA A 50 -5.06 3.88 -12.57
N ALA A 51 -4.03 3.81 -11.71
CA ALA A 51 -3.38 2.55 -11.38
C ALA A 51 -4.36 1.60 -10.66
N TYR A 52 -4.24 0.30 -10.95
CA TYR A 52 -5.02 -0.74 -10.31
C TYR A 52 -4.81 -0.71 -8.79
N ARG A 53 -5.92 -0.82 -8.08
CA ARG A 53 -5.98 -0.62 -6.63
C ARG A 53 -6.35 -1.95 -5.98
N THR A 54 -5.38 -2.55 -5.30
CA THR A 54 -5.59 -3.77 -4.50
C THR A 54 -5.77 -3.38 -3.03
N PRO A 55 -6.88 -3.75 -2.37
CA PRO A 55 -7.03 -3.50 -0.94
C PRO A 55 -6.15 -4.47 -0.15
N TRP A 56 -5.37 -3.95 0.80
CA TRP A 56 -4.54 -4.73 1.71
C TRP A 56 -4.90 -4.44 3.17
N PRO A 57 -4.98 -5.43 4.07
CA PRO A 57 -5.23 -5.16 5.48
C PRO A 57 -4.13 -4.27 6.06
N SER A 58 -4.50 -3.17 6.71
CA SER A 58 -3.54 -2.14 7.14
C SER A 58 -2.49 -2.68 8.13
N GLN A 59 -2.85 -3.70 8.91
CA GLN A 59 -1.94 -4.37 9.83
C GLN A 59 -0.74 -5.05 9.15
N TYR A 60 -0.83 -5.33 7.84
CA TYR A 60 0.24 -5.91 7.02
C TYR A 60 0.90 -4.91 6.07
N VAL A 61 0.66 -3.62 6.25
CA VAL A 61 1.30 -2.55 5.47
C VAL A 61 2.18 -1.71 6.38
N ARG A 62 3.42 -1.49 5.97
CA ARG A 62 4.39 -0.65 6.71
C ARG A 62 5.01 0.39 5.78
N PRO A 63 5.30 1.60 6.26
CA PRO A 63 6.12 2.55 5.50
C PRO A 63 7.45 1.91 5.09
N ASP A 64 7.88 2.16 3.86
CA ASP A 64 9.19 1.74 3.38
C ASP A 64 10.26 2.71 3.90
N GLU A 65 10.86 2.42 5.05
CA GLU A 65 11.83 3.29 5.73
C GLU A 65 13.15 3.46 4.95
N ALA A 66 13.39 2.64 3.91
CA ALA A 66 14.57 2.69 3.05
C ALA A 66 14.65 3.93 2.14
N ALA A 67 13.66 4.83 2.18
CA ALA A 67 13.61 6.06 1.40
C ALA A 67 13.92 7.35 2.21
N SER A 68 14.52 7.23 3.40
CA SER A 68 15.01 8.38 4.19
C SER A 68 16.42 8.79 3.81
#